data_AF-A0A1C2GMN7-F1
#
_entry.id   AF-A0A1C2GMN7-F1
#
_cell.length_a   1.000
_cell.length_b   1.000
_cell.length_c   1.000
_cell.angle_alpha   90.00
_cell.angle_beta   90.00
_cell.angle_gamma   90.00
#
_symmetry.space_group_name_H-M   'P 1'
#
loop_
_entity.id
_entity.type
_entity.pdbx_description
1 polymer ?
#
loop_
_entity_poly.entity_id
_entity_poly.type
_entity_poly.pdbx_seq_one_letter_code
_entity_poly.pdbx_strand_id
1 'polypeptide(L)'
;MIMSAIIKAALAQAKKFGVAFLSFVLSRPRIDIDMILNPSDLYGQKTISVSNKQDHDVPAVADVRWDFLFFWNYIISIRNNSSKTAYNLKIESIYKTKIDHLEQLNNILSLKEAESIDLSYIIRKEVTLNSREADEFRQPFPPFLDKIVIILSYTNEARKKFYTRFVMDANSKQNEHLFFKPH
;
A
#
# COMPACT_ATOMS: atom_id res chain seq x y z
N MET A 1 -40.21 38.13 21.96
CA MET A 1 -39.21 37.43 22.80
C MET A 1 -38.77 36.05 22.23
N ILE A 2 -39.60 35.36 21.43
CA ILE A 2 -39.34 33.99 20.94
C ILE A 2 -38.19 33.90 19.90
N MET A 3 -38.04 34.89 19.03
CA MET A 3 -37.02 34.90 17.97
C MET A 3 -35.57 34.91 18.49
N SER A 4 -35.33 35.52 19.65
CA SER A 4 -33.99 35.61 20.27
C SER A 4 -33.50 34.27 20.84
N ALA A 5 -34.44 33.45 21.35
CA ALA A 5 -34.12 32.12 21.88
C ALA A 5 -33.74 31.13 20.77
N ILE A 6 -34.41 31.19 19.62
CA ILE A 6 -34.15 30.32 18.46
C ILE A 6 -32.76 30.61 17.88
N ILE A 7 -32.38 31.88 17.75
CA ILE A 7 -31.05 32.28 17.23
C ILE A 7 -29.94 31.83 18.19
N LYS A 8 -30.12 31.97 19.50
CA LYS A 8 -29.15 31.48 20.50
C LYS A 8 -29.01 29.96 20.49
N ALA A 9 -30.11 29.23 20.33
CA ALA A 9 -30.09 27.77 20.22
C ALA A 9 -29.35 27.31 18.95
N ALA A 10 -29.61 27.94 17.81
CA ALA A 10 -28.92 27.64 16.54
C ALA A 10 -27.41 27.94 16.61
N LEU A 11 -27.01 29.07 17.23
CA LEU A 11 -25.60 29.41 17.44
C LEU A 11 -24.88 28.47 18.41
N ALA A 12 -25.55 28.05 19.49
CA ALA A 12 -25.01 27.08 20.43
C ALA A 12 -24.85 25.69 19.79
N GLN A 13 -25.80 25.30 18.94
CA GLN A 13 -25.74 24.05 18.19
C GLN A 13 -24.62 24.08 17.15
N ALA A 14 -24.48 25.18 16.37
CA ALA A 14 -23.37 25.36 15.43
C ALA A 14 -21.99 25.34 16.11
N LYS A 15 -21.84 25.98 17.29
CA LYS A 15 -20.61 25.90 18.09
C LYS A 15 -20.34 24.47 18.58
N LYS A 16 -21.36 23.75 19.06
CA LYS A 16 -21.22 22.34 19.47
C LYS A 16 -20.80 21.45 18.30
N PHE A 17 -21.38 21.66 17.11
CA PHE A 17 -20.99 20.95 15.89
C PHE A 17 -19.55 21.27 15.48
N GLY A 18 -19.14 22.54 15.51
CA GLY A 18 -17.76 22.94 15.20
C GLY A 18 -16.72 22.34 16.16
N VAL A 19 -17.00 22.37 17.47
CA VAL A 19 -16.12 21.80 18.49
C VAL A 19 -16.05 20.27 18.40
N ALA A 20 -17.18 19.60 18.15
CA ALA A 20 -17.24 18.15 17.96
C ALA A 20 -16.53 17.69 16.68
N PHE A 21 -16.60 18.49 15.62
CA PHE A 21 -15.86 18.21 14.38
C PHE A 21 -14.35 18.39 14.58
N LEU A 22 -13.92 19.47 15.24
CA LEU A 22 -12.51 19.71 15.57
C LEU A 22 -11.93 18.63 16.48
N SER A 23 -12.63 18.25 17.55
CA SER A 23 -12.19 17.17 18.44
C SER A 23 -12.12 15.83 17.71
N PHE A 24 -13.06 15.57 16.79
CA PHE A 24 -13.06 14.39 15.96
C PHE A 24 -11.83 14.34 15.03
N VAL A 25 -11.48 15.45 14.38
CA VAL A 25 -10.27 15.53 13.52
C VAL A 25 -8.99 15.40 14.34
N LEU A 26 -8.90 16.04 15.51
CA LEU A 26 -7.74 15.97 16.40
C LEU A 26 -7.56 14.60 17.09
N SER A 27 -8.63 13.79 17.14
CA SER A 27 -8.58 12.43 17.70
C SER A 27 -8.06 11.37 16.72
N ARG A 28 -7.71 11.76 15.49
CA ARG A 28 -7.33 10.84 14.42
C ARG A 28 -5.85 10.44 14.54
N PRO A 29 -5.54 9.13 14.62
CA PRO A 29 -4.19 8.64 14.44
C PRO A 29 -3.69 8.91 13.01
N ARG A 30 -2.45 9.36 12.89
CA ARG A 30 -1.78 9.60 11.61
C ARG A 30 -0.88 8.41 11.28
N ILE A 31 -1.38 7.53 10.42
CA ILE A 31 -0.62 6.36 9.97
C ILE A 31 -0.09 6.63 8.56
N ASP A 32 1.23 6.58 8.44
CA ASP A 32 1.94 6.68 7.17
C ASP A 32 2.47 5.31 6.76
N ILE A 33 2.48 5.06 5.46
CA ILE A 33 3.02 3.84 4.85
C ILE A 33 4.21 4.24 3.99
N ASP A 34 5.30 3.50 4.09
CA ASP A 34 6.40 3.53 3.14
C ASP A 34 6.63 2.12 2.59
N MET A 35 7.24 2.05 1.40
CA MET A 35 7.56 0.81 0.73
C MET A 35 8.96 0.90 0.15
N ILE A 36 9.88 0.10 0.65
CA ILE A 36 11.29 0.14 0.26
C ILE A 36 11.64 -1.20 -0.38
N LEU A 37 12.35 -1.16 -1.50
CA LEU A 37 12.89 -2.38 -2.10
C LEU A 37 13.91 -2.97 -1.12
N ASN A 38 13.74 -4.23 -0.72
CA ASN A 38 14.61 -4.85 0.26
C ASN A 38 16.00 -5.08 -0.37
N PRO A 39 17.08 -4.45 0.14
CA PRO A 39 18.42 -4.65 -0.41
C PRO A 39 19.03 -6.00 -0.02
N SER A 40 18.57 -6.64 1.07
CA SER A 40 19.13 -7.91 1.55
C SER A 40 18.51 -9.15 0.89
N ASP A 41 17.22 -9.08 0.51
CA ASP A 41 16.57 -10.10 -0.32
C ASP A 41 16.53 -9.62 -1.77
N LEU A 42 17.53 -10.03 -2.55
CA LEU A 42 17.77 -9.63 -3.93
C LEU A 42 16.49 -9.45 -4.76
N TYR A 43 16.41 -8.32 -5.47
CA TYR A 43 15.63 -8.20 -6.68
C TYR A 43 16.24 -9.10 -7.78
N GLY A 44 15.42 -9.86 -8.52
CA GLY A 44 15.99 -10.80 -9.48
C GLY A 44 15.04 -11.54 -10.41
N GLN A 45 15.64 -12.42 -11.19
CA GLN A 45 14.96 -13.31 -12.12
C GLN A 45 15.49 -14.73 -11.96
N LYS A 46 14.62 -15.72 -12.18
CA LYS A 46 14.98 -17.13 -12.30
C LYS A 46 14.56 -17.64 -13.66
N THR A 47 15.52 -18.15 -14.45
CA THR A 47 15.22 -18.88 -15.67
C THR A 47 14.58 -20.23 -15.30
N ILE A 48 13.41 -20.53 -15.85
CA ILE A 48 12.69 -21.78 -15.59
C ILE A 48 13.06 -22.81 -16.65
N SER A 49 12.86 -22.45 -17.92
CA SER A 49 13.05 -23.33 -19.07
C SER A 49 13.17 -22.55 -20.37
N VAL A 50 13.66 -23.20 -21.43
CA VAL A 50 13.44 -22.72 -22.80
C VAL A 50 11.94 -22.71 -23.06
N SER A 51 11.43 -21.65 -23.66
CA SER A 51 9.99 -21.54 -23.93
C SER A 51 9.61 -22.34 -25.17
N ASN A 52 8.40 -22.92 -25.17
CA ASN A 52 7.81 -23.52 -26.37
C ASN A 52 7.26 -22.47 -27.35
N LYS A 53 7.26 -21.19 -26.96
CA LYS A 53 6.82 -20.05 -27.78
C LYS A 53 8.00 -19.44 -28.52
N GLN A 54 8.63 -20.21 -29.40
CA GLN A 54 9.65 -19.69 -30.31
C GLN A 54 8.97 -19.18 -31.58
N ASP A 55 9.43 -18.06 -32.11
CA ASP A 55 8.92 -17.50 -33.37
C ASP A 55 9.46 -18.28 -34.59
N HIS A 56 10.48 -19.13 -34.40
CA HIS A 56 11.15 -19.90 -35.45
C HIS A 56 11.47 -21.34 -35.00
N ASP A 57 11.46 -22.29 -35.94
CA ASP A 57 11.81 -23.70 -35.70
C ASP A 57 13.27 -23.88 -35.24
N VAL A 58 14.17 -22.98 -35.67
CA VAL A 58 15.55 -22.86 -35.18
C VAL A 58 15.85 -21.37 -34.95
N PRO A 59 15.67 -20.85 -33.73
CA PRO A 59 15.96 -19.45 -33.43
C PRO A 59 17.48 -19.18 -33.46
N ALA A 60 17.89 -17.99 -33.91
CA ALA A 60 19.23 -17.52 -33.64
C ALA A 60 19.44 -17.43 -32.12
N VAL A 61 20.67 -17.66 -31.63
CA VAL A 61 20.97 -17.74 -30.18
C VAL A 61 20.48 -16.50 -29.42
N ALA A 62 20.54 -15.32 -30.04
CA ALA A 62 20.09 -14.05 -29.45
C ALA A 62 18.56 -13.94 -29.33
N ASP A 63 17.80 -14.69 -30.11
CA ASP A 63 16.34 -14.62 -30.20
C ASP A 63 15.64 -15.75 -29.42
N VAL A 64 16.41 -16.65 -28.81
CA VAL A 64 15.87 -17.72 -27.99
C VAL A 64 15.07 -17.13 -26.83
N ARG A 65 13.77 -17.46 -26.79
CA ARG A 65 12.90 -17.04 -25.71
C ARG A 65 12.94 -18.05 -24.56
N TRP A 66 13.04 -17.54 -23.34
CA TRP A 66 13.05 -18.31 -22.11
C TRP A 66 11.87 -17.91 -21.24
N ASP A 67 11.35 -18.87 -20.49
CA ASP A 67 10.38 -18.59 -19.44
C ASP A 67 11.12 -18.17 -18.18
N PHE A 68 10.86 -16.95 -17.72
CA PHE A 68 11.47 -16.34 -16.54
C PHE A 68 10.44 -16.13 -15.44
N LEU A 69 10.86 -16.32 -14.19
CA LEU A 69 10.16 -15.85 -13.00
C LEU A 69 10.90 -14.64 -12.42
N PHE A 70 10.31 -13.45 -12.52
CA PHE A 70 10.81 -12.24 -11.89
C PHE A 70 10.17 -12.05 -10.52
N PHE A 71 10.92 -11.47 -9.58
CA PHE A 71 10.46 -11.17 -8.24
C PHE A 71 10.96 -9.81 -7.73
N TRP A 72 10.04 -9.06 -7.13
CA TRP A 72 10.29 -7.78 -6.46
C TRP A 72 9.98 -7.91 -4.98
N ASN A 73 11.02 -7.81 -4.15
CA ASN A 73 10.91 -7.95 -2.71
C ASN A 73 10.87 -6.56 -2.06
N TYR A 74 9.74 -6.23 -1.46
CA TYR A 74 9.52 -4.98 -0.75
C TYR A 74 9.37 -5.22 0.75
N ILE A 75 9.83 -4.24 1.53
CA ILE A 75 9.45 -4.05 2.92
C ILE A 75 8.42 -2.93 2.95
N ILE A 76 7.22 -3.24 3.46
CA ILE A 76 6.18 -2.25 3.74
C ILE A 76 6.34 -1.82 5.19
N SER A 77 6.69 -0.57 5.43
CA SER A 77 6.77 0.01 6.76
C SER A 77 5.51 0.82 7.06
N ILE A 78 4.78 0.44 8.10
CA ILE A 78 3.57 1.13 8.57
C ILE A 78 3.92 1.81 9.88
N ARG A 79 3.87 3.14 9.92
CA ARG A 79 4.31 3.94 11.08
C ARG A 79 3.21 4.84 11.61
N ASN A 80 3.10 4.93 12.93
CA ASN A 80 2.25 5.92 13.58
C ASN A 80 3.04 7.20 13.86
N ASN A 81 2.76 8.24 13.07
CA ASN A 81 3.36 9.57 13.20
C ASN A 81 2.46 10.55 13.97
N SER A 82 1.65 10.03 14.90
CA SER A 82 0.82 10.83 15.80
C SER A 82 0.96 10.38 17.25
N SER A 83 0.58 11.26 18.18
CA SER A 83 0.48 10.95 19.60
C SER A 83 -0.77 10.15 20.00
N LYS A 84 -1.54 9.67 19.01
CA LYS A 84 -2.77 8.90 19.22
C LYS A 84 -2.55 7.46 18.80
N THR A 85 -2.90 6.51 19.67
CA THR A 85 -2.82 5.09 19.34
C THR A 85 -3.80 4.73 18.23
N ALA A 86 -3.31 4.01 17.22
CA ALA A 86 -4.15 3.37 16.22
C ALA A 86 -4.45 1.93 16.65
N TYR A 87 -5.72 1.53 16.55
CA TYR A 87 -6.17 0.20 16.89
C TYR A 87 -6.71 -0.52 15.66
N ASN A 88 -6.77 -1.85 15.72
CA ASN A 88 -7.39 -2.68 14.68
C ASN A 88 -6.85 -2.37 13.28
N LEU A 89 -5.52 -2.22 13.15
CA LEU A 89 -4.90 -1.98 11.85
C LEU A 89 -5.21 -3.15 10.92
N LYS A 90 -5.61 -2.86 9.69
CA LYS A 90 -5.94 -3.85 8.67
C LYS A 90 -5.62 -3.36 7.27
N ILE A 91 -4.85 -4.14 6.51
CA ILE A 91 -4.72 -3.95 5.06
C ILE A 91 -6.02 -4.41 4.41
N GLU A 92 -6.80 -3.47 3.90
CA GLU A 92 -8.07 -3.73 3.22
C GLU A 92 -7.86 -4.09 1.74
N SER A 93 -6.80 -3.57 1.13
CA SER A 93 -6.48 -3.81 -0.27
C SER A 93 -5.00 -3.55 -0.54
N ILE A 94 -4.42 -4.41 -1.38
CA ILE A 94 -3.10 -4.28 -2.00
C ILE A 94 -3.10 -5.17 -3.25
N TYR A 95 -2.33 -4.80 -4.27
CA TYR A 95 -2.10 -5.68 -5.42
C TYR A 95 -1.53 -7.03 -4.94
N LYS A 96 -2.14 -8.14 -5.34
CA LYS A 96 -1.59 -9.47 -5.03
C LYS A 96 -2.20 -10.50 -5.98
N THR A 97 -1.34 -11.28 -6.64
CA THR A 97 -1.71 -12.46 -7.41
C THR A 97 -1.57 -13.73 -6.55
N LYS A 98 -1.95 -14.89 -7.10
CA LYS A 98 -1.87 -16.18 -6.39
C LYS A 98 -0.44 -16.58 -6.04
N ILE A 99 0.54 -16.15 -6.84
CA ILE A 99 1.96 -16.48 -6.65
C ILE A 99 2.70 -15.47 -5.79
N ASP A 100 2.06 -14.35 -5.44
CA ASP A 100 2.66 -13.28 -4.64
C ASP A 100 2.62 -13.61 -3.15
N HIS A 101 3.57 -13.05 -2.41
CA HIS A 101 3.61 -13.14 -0.95
C HIS A 101 3.30 -11.80 -0.31
N LEU A 102 2.55 -11.82 0.79
CA LEU A 102 2.36 -10.69 1.69
C LEU A 102 2.31 -11.27 3.09
N GLU A 103 3.21 -10.80 3.94
CA GLU A 103 3.22 -11.14 5.35
C GLU A 103 1.91 -10.71 6.01
N GLN A 104 1.37 -11.58 6.86
CA GLN A 104 0.09 -11.31 7.50
C GLN A 104 0.27 -10.26 8.60
N LEU A 105 -0.50 -9.18 8.50
CA LEU A 105 -0.66 -8.26 9.62
C LEU A 105 -1.48 -8.97 10.71
N ASN A 106 -0.90 -9.17 11.89
CA ASN A 106 -1.59 -9.84 13.00
C ASN A 106 -2.90 -9.12 13.36
N ASN A 107 -3.99 -9.88 13.51
CA ASN A 107 -5.37 -9.37 13.56
C ASN A 107 -5.72 -8.44 14.75
N ILE A 108 -4.82 -8.28 15.74
CA ILE A 108 -5.03 -7.43 16.92
C ILE A 108 -3.81 -6.54 17.14
N LEU A 109 -3.35 -5.88 16.08
CA LEU A 109 -2.22 -4.98 16.18
C LEU A 109 -2.70 -3.56 16.48
N SER A 110 -2.31 -3.06 17.65
CA SER A 110 -2.40 -1.64 18.02
C SER A 110 -1.02 -1.01 17.83
N LEU A 111 -0.99 0.15 17.18
CA LEU A 111 0.24 0.90 16.94
C LEU A 111 0.22 2.17 17.79
N LYS A 112 1.05 2.20 18.83
CA LYS A 112 1.19 3.36 19.73
C LYS A 112 1.96 4.47 19.03
N GLU A 113 2.11 5.60 19.71
CA GLU A 113 2.90 6.73 19.23
C GLU A 113 4.32 6.30 18.85
N ALA A 114 4.76 6.73 17.66
CA ALA A 114 6.08 6.49 17.09
C ALA A 114 6.44 5.02 16.82
N GLU A 115 5.54 4.06 17.06
CA GLU A 115 5.76 2.66 16.70
C GLU A 115 5.63 2.45 15.18
N SER A 116 6.34 1.46 14.68
CA SER A 116 6.28 0.99 13.29
C SER A 116 6.21 -0.53 13.22
N ILE A 117 5.71 -1.02 12.09
CA ILE A 117 5.67 -2.44 11.74
C ILE A 117 6.21 -2.56 10.33
N ASP A 118 7.08 -3.53 10.12
CA ASP A 118 7.59 -3.86 8.80
C ASP A 118 7.00 -5.19 8.37
N LEU A 119 6.53 -5.26 7.11
CA LEU A 119 5.95 -6.45 6.52
C LEU A 119 6.67 -6.79 5.21
N SER A 120 7.00 -8.06 5.02
CA SER A 120 7.51 -8.56 3.75
C SER A 120 6.42 -8.64 2.69
N TYR A 121 6.69 -8.10 1.50
CA TYR A 121 5.78 -8.13 0.36
C TYR A 121 6.55 -8.47 -0.91
N ILE A 122 6.19 -9.58 -1.55
CA ILE A 122 6.89 -10.09 -2.74
C ILE A 122 5.92 -10.19 -3.90
N ILE A 123 6.18 -9.41 -4.94
CA ILE A 123 5.47 -9.51 -6.22
C ILE A 123 6.25 -10.44 -7.14
N ARG A 124 5.55 -11.36 -7.81
CA ARG A 124 6.14 -12.31 -8.75
C ARG A 124 5.44 -12.23 -10.11
N LYS A 125 6.23 -12.41 -11.18
CA LYS A 125 5.70 -12.45 -12.54
C LYS A 125 6.43 -13.47 -13.39
N GLU A 126 5.65 -14.37 -13.97
CA GLU A 126 6.12 -15.26 -15.03
C GLU A 126 5.93 -14.59 -16.39
N VAL A 127 6.99 -14.60 -17.20
CA VAL A 127 6.98 -14.02 -18.55
C VAL A 127 8.00 -14.72 -19.44
N THR A 128 7.65 -14.86 -20.72
CA THR A 128 8.52 -15.42 -21.75
C THR A 128 9.25 -14.30 -22.48
N LEU A 129 10.58 -14.19 -22.36
CA LEU A 129 11.39 -13.11 -22.96
C LEU A 129 12.68 -13.67 -23.56
N ASN A 130 13.30 -12.95 -24.49
CA ASN A 130 14.73 -13.19 -24.79
C ASN A 130 15.64 -12.53 -23.74
N SER A 131 16.94 -12.76 -23.80
CA SER A 131 17.88 -12.22 -22.80
C SER A 131 17.91 -10.70 -22.74
N ARG A 132 17.84 -10.01 -23.88
CA ARG A 132 17.85 -8.53 -23.93
C ARG A 132 16.59 -7.96 -23.29
N GLU A 133 15.43 -8.46 -23.69
CA GLU A 133 14.13 -8.08 -23.13
C GLU A 133 14.08 -8.37 -21.63
N ALA A 134 14.65 -9.48 -21.17
CA ALA A 134 14.69 -9.82 -19.75
C ALA A 134 15.51 -8.83 -18.92
N ASP A 135 16.64 -8.34 -19.45
CA ASP A 135 17.43 -7.30 -18.78
C ASP A 135 16.69 -5.95 -18.76
N GLU A 136 15.96 -5.60 -19.82
CA GLU A 136 15.11 -4.38 -19.84
C GLU A 136 13.92 -4.49 -18.88
N PHE A 137 13.32 -5.67 -18.77
CA PHE A 137 12.27 -5.99 -17.80
C PHE A 137 12.80 -5.94 -16.37
N ARG A 138 14.13 -5.95 -16.21
CA ARG A 138 14.80 -5.95 -14.92
C ARG A 138 14.85 -4.54 -14.26
N GLN A 139 13.69 -3.92 -14.01
CA GLN A 139 13.55 -2.62 -13.33
C GLN A 139 13.24 -2.71 -11.82
N PRO A 140 13.67 -1.74 -10.98
CA PRO A 140 13.36 -1.70 -9.54
C PRO A 140 11.86 -1.68 -9.23
N PHE A 141 11.06 -1.00 -10.05
CA PHE A 141 9.60 -1.04 -9.98
C PHE A 141 9.07 -2.04 -11.03
N PRO A 142 8.01 -2.83 -10.76
CA PRO A 142 7.56 -3.86 -11.69
C PRO A 142 6.99 -3.19 -12.95
N PRO A 143 7.57 -3.41 -14.14
CA PRO A 143 7.23 -2.64 -15.35
C PRO A 143 5.84 -2.96 -15.91
N PHE A 144 5.20 -4.03 -15.42
CA PHE A 144 3.83 -4.40 -15.79
C PHE A 144 2.76 -3.79 -14.87
N LEU A 145 3.17 -2.96 -13.90
CA LEU A 145 2.27 -2.20 -13.04
C LEU A 145 2.45 -0.72 -13.32
N ASP A 146 1.36 0.03 -13.40
CA ASP A 146 1.42 1.49 -13.44
C ASP A 146 1.73 2.05 -12.05
N LYS A 147 1.12 1.43 -11.03
CA LYS A 147 1.24 1.82 -9.61
C LYS A 147 0.86 0.68 -8.68
N ILE A 148 1.37 0.74 -7.45
CA ILE A 148 0.95 -0.08 -6.32
C ILE A 148 0.10 0.81 -5.41
N VAL A 149 -1.09 0.32 -5.02
CA VAL A 149 -1.99 1.01 -4.09
C VAL A 149 -2.19 0.13 -2.86
N ILE A 150 -2.01 0.71 -1.67
CA ILE A 150 -2.35 0.06 -0.40
C ILE A 150 -3.45 0.88 0.28
N ILE A 151 -4.51 0.20 0.69
CA ILE A 151 -5.55 0.79 1.54
C ILE A 151 -5.44 0.15 2.91
N LEU A 152 -5.01 0.95 3.89
CA LEU A 152 -4.96 0.56 5.29
C LEU A 152 -6.15 1.18 6.01
N SER A 153 -6.80 0.42 6.87
CA SER A 153 -7.80 0.93 7.80
C SER A 153 -7.37 0.74 9.25
N TYR A 154 -7.87 1.61 10.12
CA TYR A 154 -7.57 1.59 11.55
C TYR A 154 -8.66 2.37 12.31
N THR A 155 -8.71 2.19 13.62
CA THR A 155 -9.64 2.89 14.52
C THR A 155 -8.91 3.69 15.58
N ASN A 156 -9.54 4.76 16.09
CA ASN A 156 -9.08 5.45 17.30
C ASN A 156 -9.69 4.82 18.57
N GLU A 157 -9.40 5.42 19.74
CA GLU A 157 -9.95 5.00 21.04
C GLU A 157 -11.49 4.98 21.07
N ALA A 158 -12.13 5.92 20.36
CA ALA A 158 -13.58 5.99 20.24
C ALA A 158 -14.16 4.99 19.21
N ARG A 159 -13.36 4.03 18.73
CA ARG A 159 -13.70 3.02 17.71
C ARG A 159 -14.17 3.61 16.38
N LYS A 160 -13.87 4.88 16.11
CA LYS A 160 -14.16 5.48 14.81
C LYS A 160 -13.11 5.04 13.80
N LYS A 161 -13.56 4.61 12.63
CA LYS A 161 -12.73 4.06 11.56
C LYS A 161 -12.18 5.16 10.64
N PHE A 162 -10.93 4.99 10.24
CA PHE A 162 -10.17 5.86 9.34
C PHE A 162 -9.40 5.02 8.33
N TYR A 163 -8.89 5.68 7.30
CA TYR A 163 -8.14 5.03 6.23
C TYR A 163 -6.90 5.84 5.86
N THR A 164 -5.83 5.15 5.52
CA THR A 164 -4.69 5.70 4.78
C THR A 164 -4.62 5.00 3.44
N ARG A 165 -4.55 5.78 2.36
CA ARG A 165 -4.30 5.31 1.01
C ARG A 165 -2.86 5.66 0.63
N PHE A 166 -2.07 4.64 0.37
CA PHE A 166 -0.72 4.78 -0.14
C PHE A 166 -0.69 4.46 -1.63
N VAL A 167 0.01 5.28 -2.40
CA VAL A 167 0.23 5.08 -3.82
C VAL A 167 1.72 5.19 -4.10
N MET A 168 2.27 4.20 -4.79
CA MET A 168 3.64 4.21 -5.28
C MET A 168 3.66 3.89 -6.76
N ASP A 169 4.41 4.67 -7.52
CA ASP A 169 4.80 4.38 -8.90
C ASP A 169 6.33 4.34 -9.00
N ALA A 170 6.88 4.24 -10.21
CA ALA A 170 8.33 4.17 -10.42
C ALA A 170 9.09 5.41 -9.92
N ASN A 171 8.43 6.56 -9.80
CA ASN A 171 9.05 7.87 -9.56
C ASN A 171 8.58 8.53 -8.25
N SER A 172 7.45 8.11 -7.70
CA SER A 172 6.79 8.82 -6.60
C SER A 172 6.13 7.88 -5.59
N LYS A 173 5.97 8.41 -4.37
CA LYS A 173 5.24 7.79 -3.27
C LYS A 173 4.39 8.84 -2.57
N GLN A 174 3.13 8.51 -2.27
CA GLN A 174 2.19 9.44 -1.65
C GLN A 174 1.31 8.74 -0.62
N ASN A 175 1.05 9.42 0.49
CA ASN A 175 0.09 9.01 1.52
C ASN A 175 -1.08 10.00 1.57
N GLU A 176 -2.29 9.47 1.50
CA GLU A 176 -3.53 10.23 1.61
C GLU A 176 -4.32 9.74 2.84
N HIS A 177 -4.69 10.68 3.70
CA HIS A 177 -5.38 10.40 4.95
C HIS A 177 -6.90 10.63 4.81
N LEU A 178 -7.68 9.56 4.76
CA LEU A 178 -9.12 9.60 4.48
C LEU A 178 -10.01 9.26 5.67
N PHE A 179 -11.22 9.83 5.70
CA PHE A 179 -12.28 9.49 6.67
C PHE A 179 -13.21 8.38 6.17
N PHE A 180 -13.29 8.21 4.85
CA PHE A 180 -14.13 7.21 4.19
C PHE A 180 -13.25 6.25 3.40
N LYS A 181 -13.77 5.03 3.18
CA LYS A 181 -13.06 4.03 2.39
C LYS A 181 -12.93 4.56 0.95
N PRO A 182 -11.71 4.64 0.38
CA PRO A 182 -11.54 4.99 -1.02
C PRO A 182 -12.09 3.88 -1.91
N HIS A 183 -12.68 4.28 -3.05
CA HIS A 183 -13.15 3.40 -4.11
C HIS A 183 -12.00 2.90 -4.99
#